data_AF-A0A7Y1V1G0-F1
#
_entry.id   AF-A0A7Y1V1G0-F1
#
_cell.length_a   1.000
_cell.length_b   1.000
_cell.length_c   1.000
_cell.angle_alpha   90.00
_cell.angle_beta   90.00
_cell.angle_gamma   90.00
#
_symmetry.space_group_name_H-M   'P 1'
#
loop_
_entity.id
_entity.type
_entity.pdbx_description
1 polymer ?
#
loop_
_entity_poly.entity_id
_entity_poly.type
_entity_poly.pdbx_seq_one_letter_code
_entity_poly.pdbx_strand_id
1 'polypeptide(L)'
;MARQIIAKQAIKKAAEKMGPASDLEKAIIGAYEARCTNHEVDQAILNEAYMKKMQSVYDQFGDHPEVSVLFAASVMNTMPWNYYDEHLKPKPMTV
;
A
#
# COMPACT_ATOMS: atom_id res chain seq x y z
N MET A 1 -7.15 17.10 2.93
CA MET A 1 -7.31 17.44 1.50
C MET A 1 -5.98 17.77 0.79
N ALA A 2 -5.23 18.82 1.14
CA ALA A 2 -4.02 19.22 0.38
C ALA A 2 -2.97 18.09 0.19
N ARG A 3 -2.66 17.34 1.25
CA ARG A 3 -1.70 16.22 1.19
C ARG A 3 -2.10 15.09 0.22
N GLN A 4 -3.38 14.73 0.17
CA GLN A 4 -3.89 13.68 -0.72
C GLN A 4 -3.83 14.11 -2.19
N ILE A 5 -4.16 15.38 -2.48
CA ILE A 5 -4.05 15.95 -3.82
C ILE A 5 -2.59 15.94 -4.29
N ILE A 6 -1.65 16.38 -3.44
CA ILE A 6 -0.21 16.36 -3.74
C ILE A 6 0.26 14.92 -3.99
N ALA A 7 -0.14 13.97 -3.15
CA ALA A 7 0.21 12.56 -3.32
C ALA A 7 -0.34 12.01 -4.65
N LYS A 8 -1.58 12.34 -5.01
CA LYS A 8 -2.17 11.90 -6.29
C LYS A 8 -1.46 12.51 -7.50
N GLN A 9 -1.05 13.77 -7.41
CA GLN A 9 -0.25 14.42 -8.46
C GLN A 9 1.13 13.79 -8.60
N ALA A 10 1.80 13.50 -7.48
CA ALA A 10 3.11 12.87 -7.47
C ALA A 10 3.05 11.47 -8.10
N ILE A 11 2.06 10.65 -7.73
CA ILE A 11 1.96 9.30 -8.30
C ILE A 11 1.59 9.31 -9.78
N LYS A 12 0.75 10.26 -10.22
CA LYS A 12 0.47 10.44 -11.64
C LYS A 12 1.75 10.75 -12.43
N LYS A 13 2.59 11.63 -11.91
CA LYS A 13 3.87 12.00 -12.53
C LYS A 13 4.86 10.82 -12.57
N ALA A 14 4.83 9.95 -11.56
CA ALA A 14 5.62 8.72 -11.56
C ALA A 14 5.13 7.76 -12.65
N ALA A 15 3.81 7.59 -12.80
CA ALA A 15 3.24 6.75 -13.84
C ALA A 15 3.57 7.25 -15.26
N GLU A 16 3.54 8.56 -15.50
CA GLU A 16 3.97 9.18 -16.77
C GLU A 16 5.44 8.91 -17.11
N LYS A 17 6.28 8.66 -16.11
CA LYS A 17 7.73 8.41 -16.24
C LYS A 17 8.12 6.93 -16.17
N MET A 18 7.13 6.02 -16.18
CA MET A 18 7.32 4.62 -15.87
C MET A 18 8.03 3.81 -16.99
N GLY A 19 8.05 4.30 -18.23
CA GLY A 19 8.63 3.59 -19.39
C GLY A 19 10.00 2.95 -19.15
N PRO A 20 11.03 3.72 -18.73
CA PRO A 20 12.38 3.20 -18.48
C PRO A 20 12.57 2.55 -17.10
N ALA A 21 11.55 2.53 -16.23
CA ALA A 21 11.67 1.99 -14.89
C ALA A 21 11.77 0.46 -14.91
N SER A 22 12.40 -0.10 -13.88
CA SER A 22 12.44 -1.55 -13.64
C SER A 22 11.03 -2.11 -13.37
N ASP A 23 10.88 -3.43 -13.53
CA ASP A 23 9.60 -4.11 -13.26
C ASP A 23 9.18 -3.96 -11.79
N LEU A 24 10.14 -3.94 -10.86
CA LEU A 24 9.89 -3.65 -9.45
C LEU A 24 9.34 -2.25 -9.24
N GLU A 25 9.99 -1.22 -9.81
CA GLU A 25 9.54 0.17 -9.69
C GLU A 25 8.14 0.36 -10.30
N LYS A 26 7.88 -0.26 -11.46
CA LYS A 26 6.56 -0.30 -12.11
C LYS A 26 5.50 -0.88 -11.16
N ALA A 27 5.80 -2.02 -10.55
CA ALA A 27 4.89 -2.70 -9.64
C ALA A 27 4.60 -1.86 -8.37
N ILE A 28 5.62 -1.21 -7.80
CA ILE A 28 5.47 -0.31 -6.65
C ILE A 28 4.66 0.93 -7.00
N ILE A 29 4.89 1.55 -8.16
CA ILE A 29 4.08 2.70 -8.62
C ILE A 29 2.60 2.28 -8.72
N GLY A 30 2.33 1.12 -9.32
CA GLY A 30 0.97 0.58 -9.43
C GLY A 30 0.30 0.33 -8.07
N ALA A 31 1.05 -0.08 -7.05
CA ALA A 31 0.52 -0.20 -5.68
C ALA A 31 0.13 1.18 -5.10
N TYR A 32 0.98 2.19 -5.24
CA TYR A 32 0.67 3.55 -4.78
C TYR A 32 -0.47 4.21 -5.56
N GLU A 33 -0.65 3.88 -6.85
CA GLU A 33 -1.79 4.37 -7.63
C GLU A 33 -3.14 3.94 -7.03
N ALA A 34 -3.20 2.73 -6.45
CA ALA A 34 -4.38 2.21 -5.76
C ALA A 34 -4.62 2.89 -4.39
N ARG A 35 -3.55 3.36 -3.73
CA ARG A 35 -3.63 4.04 -2.43
C ARG A 35 -4.00 5.52 -2.54
N CYS A 36 -3.49 6.19 -3.58
CA CYS A 36 -3.59 7.63 -3.72
C CYS A 36 -4.88 8.06 -4.43
N THR A 37 -5.67 8.91 -3.76
CA THR A 37 -6.87 9.55 -4.31
C THR A 37 -6.80 11.08 -4.16
N ASN A 38 -7.58 11.80 -4.97
CA ASN A 38 -7.77 13.25 -4.90
C ASN A 38 -9.19 13.66 -4.49
N HIS A 39 -10.05 12.70 -4.13
CA HIS A 39 -11.40 12.91 -3.63
C HIS A 39 -11.61 12.10 -2.35
N GLU A 40 -12.69 12.38 -1.62
CA GLU A 40 -12.98 11.67 -0.37
C GLU A 40 -13.38 10.23 -0.64
N VAL A 41 -12.61 9.31 -0.07
CA VAL A 41 -12.82 7.86 -0.05
C VAL A 41 -12.49 7.39 1.36
N ASP A 42 -13.22 6.39 1.85
CA ASP A 42 -12.90 5.75 3.12
C ASP A 42 -11.44 5.24 3.09
N GLN A 43 -10.67 5.64 4.11
CA GLN A 43 -9.28 5.27 4.26
C GLN A 43 -9.10 3.75 4.37
N ALA A 44 -10.09 3.03 4.93
CA ALA A 44 -10.06 1.57 5.02
C ALA A 44 -10.05 0.92 3.63
N ILE A 45 -10.87 1.43 2.70
CA ILE A 45 -10.92 0.95 1.31
C ILE A 45 -9.57 1.16 0.61
N LEU A 46 -8.97 2.35 0.78
CA LEU A 46 -7.66 2.67 0.20
C LEU A 46 -6.53 1.80 0.79
N ASN A 47 -6.58 1.54 2.10
CA ASN A 47 -5.59 0.70 2.77
C ASN A 47 -5.70 -0.76 2.34
N GLU A 48 -6.92 -1.29 2.19
CA GLU A 48 -7.14 -2.65 1.69
C GLU A 48 -6.68 -2.80 0.23
N ALA A 49 -7.02 -1.82 -0.63
CA ALA A 49 -6.59 -1.83 -2.03
C ALA A 49 -5.06 -1.77 -2.15
N TYR A 50 -4.41 -0.94 -1.33
CA TYR A 50 -2.95 -0.87 -1.26
C TYR A 50 -2.32 -2.18 -0.79
N MET A 51 -2.85 -2.77 0.29
CA MET A 51 -2.36 -4.04 0.82
C MET A 51 -2.46 -5.17 -0.22
N LYS A 52 -3.60 -5.30 -0.89
CA LYS A 52 -3.79 -6.31 -1.97
C LYS A 52 -2.79 -6.12 -3.11
N LYS A 53 -2.51 -4.88 -3.51
CA LYS A 53 -1.49 -4.60 -4.52
C LYS A 53 -0.09 -4.95 -4.02
N MET A 54 0.27 -4.56 -2.80
CA MET A 54 1.57 -4.89 -2.21
C MET A 54 1.76 -6.39 -2.02
N GLN A 55 0.69 -7.16 -1.76
CA GLN A 55 0.73 -8.62 -1.77
C GLN A 55 1.19 -9.14 -3.15
N SER A 56 0.59 -8.66 -4.25
CA SER A 56 1.02 -9.06 -5.59
C SER A 56 2.44 -8.62 -5.95
N VAL A 57 2.95 -7.54 -5.36
CA VAL A 57 4.36 -7.13 -5.50
C VAL A 57 5.25 -8.08 -4.72
N TYR A 58 4.88 -8.44 -3.49
CA TYR A 58 5.61 -9.38 -2.66
C TYR A 58 5.68 -10.77 -3.30
N ASP A 59 4.59 -11.25 -3.90
CA ASP A 59 4.58 -12.53 -4.62
C ASP A 59 5.58 -12.58 -5.78
N GLN A 60 5.92 -11.43 -6.38
CA GLN A 60 6.87 -11.31 -7.49
C GLN A 60 8.30 -10.98 -7.04
N PHE A 61 8.45 -10.19 -5.97
CA PHE A 61 9.72 -9.57 -5.56
C PHE A 61 10.03 -9.76 -4.07
N GLY A 62 9.51 -10.81 -3.44
CA GLY A 62 9.56 -11.03 -1.98
C GLY A 62 10.97 -11.12 -1.39
N ASP A 63 11.96 -11.52 -2.19
CA ASP A 63 13.37 -11.56 -1.77
C ASP A 63 13.98 -10.16 -1.59
N HIS A 64 13.33 -9.11 -2.13
CA HIS A 64 13.79 -7.73 -1.97
C HIS A 64 13.38 -7.20 -0.58
N PRO A 65 14.32 -6.74 0.26
CA PRO A 65 14.03 -6.39 1.65
C PRO A 65 13.02 -5.23 1.76
N GLU A 66 13.12 -4.22 0.89
CA GLU A 66 12.18 -3.11 0.83
C GLU A 66 10.76 -3.55 0.48
N VAL A 67 10.59 -4.56 -0.39
CA VAL A 67 9.26 -5.10 -0.74
C VAL A 67 8.66 -5.81 0.47
N SER A 68 9.45 -6.62 1.16
CA SER A 68 9.04 -7.28 2.41
C SER A 68 8.57 -6.26 3.46
N VAL A 69 9.33 -5.19 3.67
CA VAL A 69 8.99 -4.12 4.63
C VAL A 69 7.71 -3.38 4.21
N LEU A 70 7.59 -3.00 2.94
CA LEU A 70 6.41 -2.29 2.44
C LEU A 70 5.15 -3.15 2.50
N PHE A 71 5.25 -4.46 2.23
CA PHE A 71 4.13 -5.37 2.35
C PHE A 71 3.67 -5.50 3.80
N ALA A 72 4.59 -5.76 4.74
CA ALA A 72 4.25 -5.81 6.16
C ALA A 72 3.59 -4.49 6.63
N ALA A 73 4.15 -3.35 6.25
CA ALA A 73 3.58 -2.03 6.56
C ALA A 73 2.18 -1.84 5.92
N SER A 74 1.94 -2.38 4.73
CA SER A 74 0.63 -2.33 4.07
C SER A 74 -0.44 -3.10 4.84
N VAL A 75 -0.10 -4.27 5.40
CA VAL A 75 -0.98 -5.07 6.24
C VAL A 75 -1.32 -4.32 7.53
N MET A 76 -0.33 -3.71 8.17
CA MET A 76 -0.56 -2.92 9.40
C MET A 76 -1.53 -1.75 9.19
N ASN A 77 -1.56 -1.16 8.00
CA ASN A 77 -2.50 -0.07 7.69
C ASN A 77 -3.97 -0.52 7.69
N THR A 78 -4.28 -1.81 7.52
CA THR A 78 -5.68 -2.31 7.52
C THR A 78 -6.24 -2.48 8.93
N MET A 79 -5.37 -2.49 9.96
CA MET A 79 -5.76 -2.61 11.37
C MET A 79 -5.04 -1.58 12.24
N PRO A 80 -5.33 -0.28 12.05
CA PRO A 80 -4.61 0.78 12.75
C PRO A 80 -4.82 0.67 14.27
N TRP A 81 -3.80 0.16 14.96
CA TRP A 81 -3.75 0.01 16.42
C TRP A 81 -4.86 -0.88 17.01
N ASN A 82 -5.43 -1.78 16.20
CA ASN A 82 -6.56 -2.63 16.57
C ASN A 82 -6.16 -4.12 16.60
N TYR A 83 -5.00 -4.42 17.16
CA TYR A 83 -4.35 -5.72 16.95
C TYR A 83 -4.83 -6.85 17.88
N TYR A 84 -5.43 -6.49 19.01
CA TYR A 84 -5.86 -7.43 20.05
C TYR A 84 -7.36 -7.32 20.29
N ASP A 85 -8.00 -8.43 20.67
CA ASP A 85 -9.37 -8.43 21.18
C ASP A 85 -9.44 -7.96 22.65
N GLU A 86 -10.65 -7.92 23.20
CA GLU A 86 -10.90 -7.54 24.60
C GLU A 86 -10.25 -8.47 25.63
N HIS A 87 -9.74 -9.62 25.19
CA HIS A 87 -9.05 -10.62 26.01
C HIS A 87 -7.54 -10.65 25.75
N LEU A 88 -6.98 -9.62 25.10
CA LEU A 88 -5.56 -9.52 24.74
C LEU A 88 -5.08 -10.63 23.79
N LYS A 89 -5.97 -11.27 23.03
CA LYS A 89 -5.58 -12.22 21.98
C LYS A 89 -5.37 -11.50 20.65
N PRO A 90 -4.35 -11.87 19.85
CA PRO A 90 -4.20 -11.36 18.50
C PRO A 90 -5.45 -11.66 17.67
N LYS A 91 -5.97 -10.66 16.95
CA LYS A 91 -7.09 -10.89 16.01
C LYS A 91 -6.64 -11.79 14.86
N PRO A 92 -7.52 -12.57 14.21
CA PRO A 92 -7.12 -13.51 13.16
C PRO A 92 -6.33 -12.92 12.00
N MET A 93 -6.49 -11.61 11.73
CA MET A 93 -5.77 -10.94 10.66
C MET A 93 -4.38 -10.40 11.09
N THR A 94 -3.99 -10.53 12.36
CA THR A 94 -2.71 -10.01 12.90
C THR A 94 -1.61 -11.06 13.03
N VAL A 95 -1.86 -12.29 12.60
CA VAL A 95 -0.94 -13.44 12.65
C VAL A 95 -0.64 -14.00 11.27
#